data_AF-A0A6C1N641-F1
#
_entry.id   AF-A0A6C1N641-F1
#
_cell.length_a   1.000
_cell.length_b   1.000
_cell.length_c   1.000
_cell.angle_alpha   90.00
_cell.angle_beta   90.00
_cell.angle_gamma   90.00
#
_symmetry.space_group_name_H-M   'P 1'
#
loop_
_entity.id
_entity.type
_entity.pdbx_description
1 polymer ?
#
loop_
_entity_poly.entity_id
_entity_poly.type
_entity_poly.pdbx_seq_one_letter_code
_entity_poly.pdbx_strand_id
1 'polypeptide(L)'
;MVTVPGHLELLAVDGRAVPDYLLQSATFDYLLLPGERSLTVRYDSLWAGGLRANARRVSSAPQVLTVNVLERTNYRLSSASKPTTVSEAKAFASCPHLWLENAAGEPLARAQPEVSCSPSD
;
A
#
# COMPACT_ATOMS: atom_id res chain seq x y z
N MET A 1 -8.02 2.47 13.43
CA MET A 1 -7.87 1.24 12.63
C MET A 1 -7.41 1.63 11.23
N VAL A 2 -6.59 0.82 10.56
CA VAL A 2 -6.25 1.02 9.14
C VAL A 2 -6.75 -0.13 8.30
N THR A 3 -7.52 0.18 7.28
CA THR A 3 -7.98 -0.75 6.26
C THR A 3 -7.00 -0.77 5.09
N VAL A 4 -6.54 -1.96 4.73
CA VAL A 4 -5.54 -2.20 3.68
C VAL A 4 -6.19 -2.97 2.52
N PRO A 5 -6.37 -2.36 1.33
CA PRO A 5 -6.87 -3.05 0.15
C PRO A 5 -5.93 -4.17 -0.29
N GLY A 6 -6.46 -5.29 -0.77
CA GLY A 6 -5.64 -6.48 -1.03
C GLY A 6 -4.63 -6.44 -2.18
N HIS A 7 -4.50 -5.31 -2.90
CA HIS A 7 -3.39 -5.05 -3.83
C HIS A 7 -2.26 -4.22 -3.20
N LEU A 8 -2.42 -3.86 -1.92
CA LEU A 8 -1.46 -3.19 -1.08
C LEU A 8 -1.19 -4.06 0.13
N GLU A 9 -0.05 -3.84 0.76
CA GLU A 9 0.40 -4.63 1.89
C GLU A 9 0.97 -3.69 2.95
N LEU A 10 0.57 -3.92 4.20
CA LEU A 10 1.22 -3.34 5.37
C LEU A 10 2.24 -4.37 5.84
N LEU A 11 3.52 -4.01 5.82
CA LEU A 11 4.64 -4.88 6.17
C LEU A 11 5.02 -4.71 7.65
N ALA A 12 4.98 -3.48 8.15
CA ALA A 12 5.36 -3.18 9.52
C ALA A 12 4.67 -1.92 10.06
N VAL A 13 4.49 -1.88 11.38
CA VAL A 13 4.12 -0.68 12.15
C VAL A 13 5.21 -0.41 13.17
N ASP A 14 5.78 0.78 13.17
CA ASP A 14 6.87 1.19 14.08
C ASP A 14 8.07 0.23 14.02
N GLY A 15 8.41 -0.23 12.82
CA GLY A 15 9.48 -1.18 12.56
C GLY A 15 9.20 -2.63 12.98
N ARG A 16 8.01 -2.91 13.53
CA ARG A 16 7.59 -4.27 13.91
C ARG A 16 6.76 -4.88 12.80
N ALA A 17 7.20 -6.04 12.31
CA ALA A 17 6.49 -6.77 11.27
C ALA A 17 5.05 -7.07 11.72
N VAL A 18 4.09 -6.82 10.84
CA VAL A 18 2.72 -7.32 11.03
C VAL A 18 2.64 -8.74 10.43
N PRO A 19 1.77 -9.62 10.96
CA PRO A 19 1.61 -10.97 10.42
C PRO A 19 1.20 -10.91 8.95
N ASP A 20 1.93 -11.64 8.10
CA ASP A 20 1.54 -11.86 6.70
C ASP A 20 0.36 -12.84 6.67
N TYR A 21 -0.75 -12.40 6.08
CA TYR A 21 -1.91 -13.24 5.86
C TYR A 21 -1.87 -13.74 4.42
N LEU A 22 -1.74 -15.06 4.24
CA LEU A 22 -1.58 -15.76 2.97
C LEU A 22 -2.66 -15.48 1.89
N LEU A 23 -3.74 -14.76 2.24
CA LEU A 23 -4.82 -14.39 1.32
C LEU A 23 -4.44 -13.11 0.56
N GLN A 24 -3.72 -13.29 -0.55
CA GLN A 24 -3.52 -12.23 -1.54
C GLN A 24 -4.90 -11.76 -2.04
N SER A 25 -5.11 -10.44 -2.17
CA SER A 25 -6.37 -9.78 -2.58
C SER A 25 -7.50 -9.61 -1.54
N ALA A 26 -7.31 -10.03 -0.28
CA ALA A 26 -8.25 -9.70 0.81
C ALA A 26 -8.01 -8.29 1.37
N THR A 27 -9.09 -7.64 1.84
CA THR A 27 -8.99 -6.40 2.61
C THR A 27 -8.75 -6.73 4.07
N PHE A 28 -7.74 -6.12 4.69
CA PHE A 28 -7.37 -6.37 6.08
C PHE A 28 -7.48 -5.12 6.94
N ASP A 29 -7.87 -5.30 8.20
CA ASP A 29 -7.95 -4.23 9.19
C ASP A 29 -6.89 -4.41 10.28
N TYR A 30 -6.09 -3.37 10.53
CA TYR A 30 -5.07 -3.35 11.59
C TYR A 30 -5.38 -2.29 12.63
N LEU A 31 -5.19 -2.61 13.90
CA LEU A 31 -5.31 -1.63 14.99
C LEU A 31 -4.04 -0.78 15.04
N LEU A 32 -4.22 0.55 15.05
CA LEU A 32 -3.15 1.52 15.24
C LEU A 32 -3.35 2.23 16.57
N LEU A 33 -2.27 2.35 17.35
CA LEU A 33 -2.28 3.12 18.57
C LEU A 33 -2.17 4.62 18.24
N PRO A 34 -2.80 5.51 19.04
CA PRO A 34 -2.69 6.95 18.85
C PRO A 34 -1.25 7.47 18.92
N GLY A 35 -1.00 8.64 18.34
CA GLY A 35 0.30 9.31 18.26
C GLY A 35 1.00 9.13 16.92
N GLU A 36 2.25 9.60 16.84
CA GLU A 36 3.07 9.44 15.63
C GLU A 36 3.39 7.96 15.39
N ARG A 37 3.08 7.48 14.19
CA ARG A 37 3.29 6.10 13.75
C ARG A 37 3.98 6.09 12.39
N SER A 38 4.84 5.09 12.21
CA SER A 38 5.45 4.78 10.92
C SER A 38 4.85 3.49 10.37
N LEU A 39 4.35 3.54 9.14
CA LEU A 39 3.75 2.40 8.44
C LEU A 39 4.65 2.04 7.26
N THR A 40 5.22 0.84 7.26
CA THR A 40 5.96 0.32 6.10
C THR A 40 4.97 -0.41 5.21
N VAL A 41 4.77 0.08 3.99
CA VAL A 41 3.76 -0.42 3.05
C VAL A 41 4.38 -0.73 1.70
N ARG A 42 3.72 -1.55 0.88
CA ARG A 42 4.06 -1.72 -0.54
C ARG A 42 2.84 -1.99 -1.40
N TYR A 43 3.02 -1.84 -2.70
CA TYR A 43 2.17 -2.47 -3.68
C TYR A 43 2.58 -3.93 -3.83
N ASP A 44 1.60 -4.84 -3.80
CA ASP A 44 1.81 -6.24 -4.11
C ASP A 44 0.55 -6.86 -4.70
N SER A 45 0.67 -7.41 -5.91
CA SER A 45 -0.48 -7.93 -6.61
C SER A 45 -0.13 -9.10 -7.53
N LEU A 46 -1.04 -10.06 -7.62
CA LEU A 46 -0.95 -11.22 -8.50
C LEU A 46 -1.68 -10.96 -9.81
N TRP A 47 -1.00 -11.20 -10.93
CA TRP A 47 -1.51 -10.93 -12.27
C TRP A 47 -1.52 -12.19 -13.11
N ALA A 48 -2.70 -12.66 -13.52
CA ALA A 48 -2.84 -13.80 -14.42
C ALA A 48 -3.04 -13.34 -15.88
N GLY A 49 -2.19 -13.81 -16.79
CA GLY A 49 -2.36 -13.58 -18.23
C GLY A 49 -3.40 -14.51 -18.85
N GLY A 50 -4.66 -14.40 -18.45
CA GLY A 50 -5.73 -15.28 -18.95
C GLY A 50 -5.57 -16.76 -18.54
N LEU A 51 -6.49 -17.61 -19.03
CA LEU A 51 -6.68 -19.01 -18.60
C LEU A 51 -5.48 -19.96 -18.82
N ARG A 52 -4.42 -19.52 -19.52
CA ARG A 52 -3.26 -20.37 -19.88
C ARG A 52 -1.89 -19.78 -19.55
N ALA A 53 -1.80 -18.56 -19.03
CA ALA A 53 -0.51 -17.99 -18.63
C ALA A 53 -0.26 -18.17 -17.15
N ASN A 54 1.01 -18.36 -16.79
CA ASN A 54 1.44 -18.36 -15.40
C ASN A 54 1.11 -17.01 -14.76
N ALA A 55 0.56 -17.07 -13.54
CA ALA A 55 0.37 -15.89 -12.73
C ALA A 55 1.74 -15.27 -12.39
N ARG A 56 1.84 -13.94 -12.50
CA ARG A 56 3.04 -13.18 -12.18
C ARG A 56 2.75 -12.25 -11.02
N ARG A 57 3.56 -12.34 -9.97
CA ARG A 57 3.56 -11.36 -8.88
C ARG A 57 4.27 -10.09 -9.35
N VAL A 58 3.66 -8.94 -9.08
CA VAL A 58 4.23 -7.62 -9.34
C VAL A 58 4.17 -6.86 -8.02
N SER A 59 5.33 -6.42 -7.54
CA SER A 59 5.48 -5.79 -6.23
C SER A 59 6.39 -4.57 -6.35
N SER A 60 6.11 -3.54 -5.56
CA SER A 60 7.00 -2.38 -5.44
C SER A 60 8.05 -2.57 -4.35
N ALA A 61 9.05 -1.68 -4.33
CA ALA A 61 9.84 -1.47 -3.15
C ALA A 61 8.95 -0.97 -1.98
N PRO A 62 9.27 -1.29 -0.71
CA PRO A 62 8.59 -0.75 0.44
C PRO A 62 8.72 0.78 0.54
N GLN A 63 7.67 1.43 1.05
CA GLN A 63 7.61 2.86 1.37
C GLN A 63 7.23 3.03 2.84
N VAL A 64 7.75 4.09 3.47
CA VAL A 64 7.38 4.44 4.85
C VAL A 64 6.44 5.64 4.82
N LEU A 65 5.25 5.48 5.40
CA LEU A 65 4.29 6.55 5.65
C LEU A 65 4.37 6.95 7.13
N THR A 66 4.61 8.22 7.40
CA THR A 66 4.56 8.77 8.78
C THR A 66 3.24 9.49 8.98
N VAL A 67 2.48 9.10 10.00
CA VAL A 67 1.16 9.65 10.29
C VAL A 67 0.97 9.88 11.78
N ASN A 68 0.31 10.99 12.14
CA ASN A 68 -0.20 11.18 13.50
C ASN A 68 -1.58 10.53 13.62
N VAL A 69 -1.64 9.37 14.27
CA VAL A 69 -2.88 8.61 14.46
C VAL A 69 -3.69 9.23 15.59
N LEU A 70 -4.95 9.55 15.29
CA LEU A 70 -5.93 10.06 16.24
C LEU A 70 -6.74 8.91 16.84
N GLU A 71 -7.21 9.11 18.06
CA GLU A 71 -8.10 8.16 18.72
C GLU A 71 -9.37 7.95 17.89
N ARG A 72 -9.89 6.71 17.94
CA ARG A 72 -11.19 6.31 17.36
C ARG A 72 -11.36 6.67 15.87
N THR A 73 -10.26 6.88 15.16
CA THR A 73 -10.27 7.25 13.75
C THR A 73 -9.99 6.01 12.88
N ASN A 74 -10.74 5.91 11.79
CA ASN A 74 -10.53 4.91 10.75
C ASN A 74 -9.73 5.53 9.61
N TYR A 75 -8.74 4.78 9.17
CA TYR A 75 -7.83 5.13 8.12
C TYR A 75 -7.93 4.10 7.00
N ARG A 76 -7.59 4.51 5.79
CA ARG A 76 -7.50 3.60 4.66
C ARG A 76 -6.19 3.82 3.92
N LEU A 77 -5.49 2.73 3.64
CA LEU A 77 -4.34 2.78 2.76
C LEU A 77 -4.84 2.88 1.32
N SER A 78 -4.34 3.87 0.60
CA SER A 78 -4.78 4.20 -0.74
C SER A 78 -3.61 4.35 -1.69
N SER A 79 -3.92 4.29 -2.97
CA SER A 79 -2.99 4.40 -4.07
C SER A 79 -3.61 5.18 -5.22
N ALA A 80 -2.76 5.66 -6.15
CA ALA A 80 -3.26 6.11 -7.44
C ALA A 80 -4.05 4.98 -8.13
N SER A 81 -4.78 5.32 -9.20
CA SER A 81 -5.70 4.41 -9.90
C SER A 81 -5.15 3.00 -10.00
N LYS A 82 -5.93 2.03 -9.52
CA LYS A 82 -5.55 0.61 -9.52
C LYS A 82 -5.17 0.21 -10.95
N PRO A 83 -3.98 -0.35 -11.17
CA PRO A 83 -3.60 -0.86 -12.48
C PRO A 83 -4.65 -1.87 -12.99
N THR A 84 -4.86 -1.91 -14.30
CA THR A 84 -5.80 -2.81 -14.98
C THR A 84 -5.09 -3.80 -15.90
N THR A 85 -3.83 -3.53 -16.24
CA THR A 85 -2.97 -4.42 -17.03
C THR A 85 -1.66 -4.75 -16.33
N VAL A 86 -1.01 -5.85 -16.72
CA VAL A 86 0.32 -6.22 -16.21
C VAL A 86 1.36 -5.14 -16.50
N SER A 87 1.23 -4.45 -17.64
CA SER A 87 2.13 -3.35 -18.02
C SER A 87 1.97 -2.17 -17.08
N GLU A 88 0.73 -1.74 -16.83
CA GLU A 88 0.42 -0.68 -15.86
C GLU A 88 0.87 -1.06 -14.45
N ALA A 89 0.70 -2.33 -14.06
CA ALA A 89 1.12 -2.80 -12.75
C ALA A 89 2.62 -2.70 -12.55
N LYS A 90 3.42 -3.02 -13.57
CA LYS A 90 4.87 -2.86 -13.53
C LYS A 90 5.27 -1.39 -13.46
N ALA A 91 4.64 -0.53 -14.26
CA ALA A 91 4.89 0.91 -14.22
C ALA A 91 4.56 1.48 -12.83
N PHE A 92 3.42 1.09 -12.27
CA PHE A 92 3.00 1.47 -10.92
C PHE A 92 3.97 0.94 -9.85
N ALA A 93 4.43 -0.31 -9.95
CA ALA A 93 5.36 -0.90 -9.00
C ALA A 93 6.75 -0.23 -9.01
N SER A 94 7.18 0.29 -10.16
CA SER A 94 8.43 1.08 -10.27
C SER A 94 8.31 2.46 -9.61
N CYS A 95 7.10 3.01 -9.54
CA CYS A 95 6.81 4.31 -8.95
C CYS A 95 5.47 4.27 -8.18
N PRO A 96 5.42 3.64 -7.01
CA PRO A 96 4.18 3.53 -6.27
C PRO A 96 3.85 4.88 -5.61
N HIS A 97 2.63 5.37 -5.86
CA HIS A 97 2.10 6.54 -5.15
C HIS A 97 1.08 6.07 -4.12
N LEU A 98 1.52 5.89 -2.88
CA LEU A 98 0.72 5.38 -1.76
C LEU A 98 0.53 6.47 -0.70
N TRP A 99 -0.65 6.52 -0.08
CA TRP A 99 -0.96 7.44 1.02
C TRP A 99 -1.94 6.82 2.01
N LEU A 100 -2.04 7.43 3.18
CA LEU A 100 -3.07 7.12 4.15
C LEU A 100 -4.15 8.21 4.12
N GLU A 101 -5.42 7.82 4.00
CA GLU A 101 -6.56 8.74 4.06
C GLU A 101 -7.40 8.50 5.32
N ASN A 102 -8.08 9.55 5.80
CA ASN A 102 -9.07 9.45 6.87
C ASN A 102 -10.44 8.97 6.34
N ALA A 103 -11.41 8.83 7.24
CA ALA A 103 -12.78 8.46 6.89
C ALA A 103 -13.49 9.46 5.94
N ALA A 104 -13.02 10.71 5.84
CA ALA A 104 -13.52 11.71 4.89
C ALA A 104 -12.84 11.63 3.51
N GLY A 105 -11.86 10.74 3.33
CA GLY A 105 -11.08 10.61 2.10
C GLY A 105 -9.95 11.64 1.97
N GLU A 106 -9.64 12.38 3.04
CA GLU A 106 -8.57 13.36 3.02
C GLU A 106 -7.21 12.67 3.26
N PRO A 107 -6.18 12.92 2.43
CA PRO A 107 -4.86 12.34 2.61
C PRO A 107 -4.17 12.97 3.84
N LEU A 108 -3.84 12.14 4.83
CA LEU A 108 -3.21 12.55 6.08
C LEU A 108 -1.70 12.30 6.13
N ALA A 109 -1.19 11.38 5.31
CA ALA A 109 0.23 11.03 5.28
C ALA A 109 0.66 10.58 3.87
N ARG A 110 1.83 11.05 3.46
CA ARG A 110 2.51 10.65 2.21
C ARG A 110 3.87 10.04 2.52
N ALA A 111 4.38 9.22 1.62
CA ALA A 111 5.66 8.55 1.79
C ALA A 111 6.81 9.56 1.93
N GLN A 112 7.71 9.31 2.88
CA GLN A 112 8.98 10.03 3.00
C GLN A 112 10.18 9.07 2.94
N PRO A 113 11.20 9.35 2.12
CA PRO A 113 11.22 10.41 1.10
C PRO A 113 10.17 10.14 0.01
N GLU A 114 9.64 11.20 -0.60
CA GLU A 114 8.83 11.06 -1.81
C GLU A 114 9.67 10.28 -2.82
N VAL A 115 9.17 9.12 -3.27
CA VAL A 115 9.86 8.37 -4.32
C VAL A 115 9.93 9.30 -5.52
N SER A 116 11.13 9.79 -5.81
CA SER A 116 11.39 10.70 -6.92
C SER A 116 11.36 9.87 -8.19
N CYS A 117 10.18 9.73 -8.75
CA CYS A 117 9.98 9.03 -10.00
C CYS A 117 10.34 9.98 -11.13
N SER A 118 11.62 10.03 -11.51
CA SER A 118 11.98 10.65 -12.78
C SER A 118 11.38 9.79 -13.89
N PRO A 119 10.61 10.37 -14.84
CA PRO A 119 10.29 9.65 -16.06
C PRO A 119 11.63 9.32 -16.72
N SER A 120 11.89 8.05 -16.97
CA SER A 120 13.01 7.67 -17.83
C SER A 120 12.59 8.04 -19.25
N ASP A 121 13.29 9.00 -19.86
CA ASP A 121 13.18 9.36 -21.28
C ASP A 121 13.40 8.16 -22.21
#